data_AF-A0A1W7CYZ9-F1
#
_entry.id   AF-A0A1W7CYZ9-F1
#
_cell.length_a   1.000
_cell.length_b   1.000
_cell.length_c   1.000
_cell.angle_alpha   90.00
_cell.angle_beta   90.00
_cell.angle_gamma   90.00
#
_symmetry.space_group_name_H-M   'P 1'
#
loop_
_entity.id
_entity.type
_entity.pdbx_description
1 polymer ?
#
loop_
_entity_poly.entity_id
_entity_poly.type
_entity_poly.pdbx_seq_one_letter_code
_entity_poly.pdbx_strand_id
1 'polypeptide(L)'
;MLACALVATFAFGGHATAEPGGGDPEAARHADRFDFRRGNAALEVIVPDAQDRLRQTVSPHGMDAPLVLRYVAVLETAWFDAVAPYHPTAVGIYSDLGRRPARETRDNRHVNTALLYASYHALMSLLPQHEADWRAMLTDVGLDPDEDTTDLRTAAGIGIAAGSAVVEHRVRDGMNQLGDEGGVEYHRVPYADYTGYVPVNTAQELRDPGRWQPAVVSMGNGIFRTQNFVTPQFGRTDAFSYDDVERFRAAPPHDSDPENEEAYRAQADEVLALSAALTDEQKMTAEFFDDKLLFLGGGFSDETAAAPGRGRPGGAEELIAFVHTATTLHIAAFDAAVAMWDSKLAYDAPRPFTAIRHLYTGEEVTAWGGPGRGTVDDLPGEHWNSYLPVGDHPEYPSGSAGICAAAAAAGELVGGTDQAWISFTYPAGSSWIEPGVTPAEDLTLTWDTWQEFAESCGESRLWAGVHFQPSIDAGLAIGAEIGPLAHAFVAGHIEGSPSRTLR
;
A
#
# COMPACT_ATOMS: atom_id res chain seq x y z
N MET A 1 32.58 1.62 -5.47
CA MET A 1 32.35 1.89 -6.90
C MET A 1 32.23 0.57 -7.64
N LEU A 2 31.01 0.09 -7.87
CA LEU A 2 30.59 -0.51 -9.13
C LEU A 2 29.07 -0.70 -9.08
N ALA A 3 28.42 -0.23 -10.13
CA ALA A 3 26.99 -0.08 -10.30
C ALA A 3 26.33 -1.32 -10.92
N CYS A 4 24.99 -1.25 -10.93
CA CYS A 4 24.04 -1.85 -11.87
C CYS A 4 23.43 -3.23 -11.60
N ALA A 5 22.10 -3.17 -11.67
CA ALA A 5 21.14 -4.14 -12.23
C ALA A 5 20.75 -5.33 -11.36
N LEU A 6 19.59 -5.21 -10.71
CA LEU A 6 18.57 -6.22 -10.87
C LEU A 6 17.26 -5.56 -11.27
N VAL A 7 16.77 -6.04 -12.40
CA VAL A 7 15.62 -5.58 -13.16
C VAL A 7 14.34 -5.81 -12.36
N ALA A 8 13.48 -4.79 -12.33
CA ALA A 8 12.06 -4.93 -12.07
C ALA A 8 11.50 -6.10 -12.88
N THR A 9 11.31 -7.25 -12.24
CA THR A 9 10.77 -8.43 -12.92
C THR A 9 9.58 -9.02 -12.18
N PHE A 10 8.71 -8.22 -11.58
CA PHE A 10 7.37 -8.67 -11.17
C PHE A 10 6.25 -7.61 -11.31
N ALA A 11 6.42 -6.62 -12.19
CA ALA A 11 5.33 -5.69 -12.57
C ALA A 11 4.58 -6.08 -13.86
N PHE A 12 4.89 -7.23 -14.48
CA PHE A 12 4.15 -7.72 -15.66
C PHE A 12 3.07 -8.73 -15.28
N GLY A 13 2.01 -8.20 -14.67
CA GLY A 13 0.70 -8.86 -14.52
C GLY A 13 -0.45 -8.01 -15.06
N GLY A 14 -0.19 -6.94 -15.82
CA GLY A 14 -1.21 -6.12 -16.48
C GLY A 14 -1.29 -6.44 -17.97
N HIS A 15 -2.23 -7.29 -18.38
CA HIS A 15 -2.46 -7.56 -19.80
C HIS A 15 -3.02 -6.31 -20.50
N ALA A 16 -2.22 -5.67 -21.34
CA ALA A 16 -2.74 -4.97 -22.51
C ALA A 16 -3.23 -6.02 -23.51
N THR A 17 -4.50 -5.94 -23.89
CA THR A 17 -5.16 -6.90 -24.79
C THR A 17 -4.52 -6.90 -26.18
N ALA A 18 -3.81 -7.98 -26.51
CA ALA A 18 -3.57 -8.42 -27.88
C ALA A 18 -3.77 -9.95 -27.94
N GLU A 19 -4.64 -10.43 -28.82
CA GLU A 19 -5.02 -11.83 -28.95
C GLU A 19 -3.82 -12.78 -29.10
N PRO A 20 -3.79 -13.95 -28.42
CA PRO A 20 -2.71 -14.90 -28.58
C PRO A 20 -2.93 -15.82 -29.77
N GLY A 21 -1.93 -15.91 -30.65
CA GLY A 21 -1.77 -17.03 -31.57
C GLY A 21 -1.62 -18.34 -30.79
N GLY A 22 -2.37 -19.36 -31.23
CA GLY A 22 -2.60 -20.60 -30.50
C GLY A 22 -1.33 -21.35 -30.06
N GLY A 23 -1.21 -21.51 -28.74
CA GLY A 23 -0.37 -22.46 -28.05
C GLY A 23 -1.15 -23.00 -26.84
N ASP A 24 -1.04 -24.30 -26.59
CA ASP A 24 -1.78 -25.03 -25.54
C ASP A 24 -1.44 -24.50 -24.13
N PRO A 25 -2.39 -23.92 -23.37
CA PRO A 25 -2.12 -23.29 -22.07
C PRO A 25 -1.74 -24.27 -20.95
N GLU A 26 -2.05 -25.56 -21.09
CA GLU A 26 -1.73 -26.57 -20.08
C GLU A 26 -0.26 -27.04 -20.14
N ALA A 27 0.41 -26.89 -21.28
CA ALA A 27 1.74 -27.46 -21.50
C ALA A 27 2.91 -26.61 -20.96
N ALA A 28 2.66 -25.35 -20.56
CA ALA A 28 3.71 -24.43 -20.07
C ALA A 28 3.91 -24.45 -18.54
N ARG A 29 3.02 -25.09 -17.76
CA ARG A 29 3.05 -25.06 -16.28
C ARG A 29 3.97 -26.10 -15.61
N HIS A 30 4.81 -26.81 -16.37
CA HIS A 30 5.67 -27.88 -15.83
C HIS A 30 7.16 -27.75 -16.19
N ALA A 31 7.78 -26.67 -15.72
CA ALA A 31 9.23 -26.50 -15.51
C ALA A 31 9.40 -25.21 -14.66
N ASP A 32 9.78 -25.16 -13.38
CA ASP A 32 10.41 -26.07 -12.41
C ASP A 32 9.61 -26.01 -11.08
N ARG A 33 9.62 -27.08 -10.27
CA ARG A 33 9.07 -27.02 -8.90
C ARG A 33 9.90 -26.04 -8.05
N PHE A 34 9.25 -25.21 -7.23
CA PHE A 34 9.90 -24.29 -6.27
C PHE A 34 10.97 -25.01 -5.43
N ASP A 35 12.20 -24.45 -5.38
CA ASP A 35 13.30 -25.02 -4.58
C ASP A 35 13.19 -24.57 -3.12
N PHE A 36 12.50 -25.36 -2.30
CA PHE A 36 12.37 -25.11 -0.87
C PHE A 36 13.67 -24.83 -0.13
N ARG A 37 14.82 -25.34 -0.58
CA ARG A 37 16.09 -25.16 0.14
C ARG A 37 16.76 -23.83 -0.15
N ARG A 38 16.48 -23.22 -1.30
CA ARG A 38 17.23 -22.05 -1.79
C ARG A 38 16.34 -20.87 -2.17
N GLY A 39 15.11 -21.14 -2.60
CA GLY A 39 14.18 -20.11 -3.01
C GLY A 39 13.64 -19.29 -1.83
N ASN A 40 12.95 -18.21 -2.16
CA ASN A 40 12.22 -17.33 -1.28
C ASN A 40 10.72 -17.47 -1.61
N ALA A 41 9.98 -18.24 -0.81
CA ALA A 41 8.57 -18.50 -1.08
C ALA A 41 7.71 -17.23 -1.02
N ALA A 42 8.13 -16.21 -0.26
CA ALA A 42 7.42 -14.94 -0.20
C ALA A 42 7.44 -14.27 -1.58
N LEU A 43 8.61 -14.13 -2.21
CA LEU A 43 8.76 -13.44 -3.49
C LEU A 43 8.42 -14.31 -4.71
N GLU A 44 8.74 -15.61 -4.67
CA GLU A 44 8.61 -16.49 -5.84
C GLU A 44 7.23 -17.16 -5.96
N VAL A 45 6.44 -17.19 -4.88
CA VAL A 45 5.15 -17.90 -4.84
C VAL A 45 4.05 -17.01 -4.29
N ILE A 46 4.20 -16.54 -3.06
CA ILE A 46 3.09 -15.91 -2.33
C ILE A 46 2.74 -14.53 -2.89
N VAL A 47 3.73 -13.65 -3.09
CA VAL A 47 3.51 -12.27 -3.56
C VAL A 47 2.90 -12.25 -4.96
N PRO A 48 3.41 -13.00 -5.97
CA PRO A 48 2.80 -13.04 -7.29
C PRO A 48 1.32 -13.45 -7.25
N ASP A 49 1.01 -14.56 -6.57
CA ASP A 49 -0.37 -15.06 -6.47
C ASP A 49 -1.28 -14.07 -5.72
N ALA A 50 -0.81 -13.51 -4.60
CA ALA A 50 -1.57 -12.55 -3.80
C ALA A 50 -1.83 -11.24 -4.56
N GLN A 51 -0.79 -10.67 -5.20
CA GLN A 51 -0.90 -9.43 -5.96
C GLN A 51 -1.84 -9.57 -7.16
N ASP A 52 -1.78 -10.69 -7.87
CA ASP A 52 -2.69 -10.95 -9.00
C ASP A 52 -4.16 -10.94 -8.56
N ARG A 53 -4.50 -11.58 -7.42
CA ARG A 53 -5.88 -11.59 -6.91
C ARG A 53 -6.32 -10.26 -6.33
N LEU A 54 -5.41 -9.57 -5.64
CA LEU A 54 -5.62 -8.21 -5.17
C LEU A 54 -5.97 -7.25 -6.32
N ARG A 55 -5.22 -7.28 -7.42
CA ARG A 55 -5.51 -6.46 -8.61
C ARG A 55 -6.83 -6.86 -9.27
N GLN A 56 -7.14 -8.15 -9.33
CA GLN A 56 -8.39 -8.61 -9.96
C GLN A 56 -9.65 -8.21 -9.18
N THR A 57 -9.59 -8.16 -7.85
CA THR A 57 -10.82 -8.10 -7.04
C THR A 57 -10.90 -6.94 -6.05
N VAL A 58 -9.78 -6.35 -5.67
CA VAL A 58 -9.73 -5.30 -4.64
C VAL A 58 -9.32 -3.98 -5.25
N SER A 59 -8.16 -3.94 -5.90
CA SER A 59 -7.51 -2.71 -6.30
C SER A 59 -6.74 -2.85 -7.62
N PRO A 60 -7.41 -2.72 -8.78
CA PRO A 60 -6.80 -2.96 -10.09
C PRO A 60 -5.52 -2.18 -10.36
N HIS A 61 -5.50 -0.92 -9.92
CA HIS A 61 -4.36 -0.01 -10.05
C HIS A 61 -3.58 0.18 -8.74
N GLY A 62 -3.86 -0.63 -7.71
CA GLY A 62 -3.19 -0.55 -6.41
C GLY A 62 -3.46 0.72 -5.61
N MET A 63 -4.51 1.50 -5.94
CA MET A 63 -4.76 2.82 -5.35
C MET A 63 -5.50 2.80 -4.00
N ASP A 64 -6.27 1.74 -3.72
CA ASP A 64 -7.14 1.58 -2.55
C ASP A 64 -6.33 1.28 -1.27
N ALA A 65 -5.57 2.30 -0.83
CA ALA A 65 -4.55 2.19 0.22
C ALA A 65 -5.04 1.47 1.51
N PRO A 66 -6.25 1.73 2.06
CA PRO A 66 -6.69 1.04 3.27
C PRO A 66 -6.74 -0.48 3.13
N LEU A 67 -7.24 -0.96 1.99
CA LEU A 67 -7.35 -2.40 1.74
C LEU A 67 -5.99 -2.97 1.33
N VAL A 68 -5.22 -2.28 0.50
CA VAL A 68 -3.87 -2.74 0.14
C VAL A 68 -2.99 -2.89 1.39
N LEU A 69 -2.92 -1.87 2.25
CA LEU A 69 -2.13 -1.89 3.49
C LEU A 69 -2.64 -2.95 4.46
N ARG A 70 -3.96 -3.14 4.56
CA ARG A 70 -4.55 -4.20 5.37
C ARG A 70 -4.02 -5.56 4.97
N TYR A 71 -3.99 -5.85 3.68
CA TYR A 71 -3.61 -7.17 3.19
C TYR A 71 -2.13 -7.42 3.39
N VAL A 72 -1.30 -6.44 3.07
CA VAL A 72 0.15 -6.50 3.28
C VAL A 72 0.47 -6.68 4.78
N ALA A 73 -0.11 -5.86 5.66
CA ALA A 73 0.16 -5.92 7.10
C ALA A 73 -0.26 -7.27 7.72
N VAL A 74 -1.43 -7.82 7.36
CA VAL A 74 -1.88 -9.12 7.87
C VAL A 74 -1.00 -10.26 7.35
N LEU A 75 -0.61 -10.22 6.07
CA LEU A 75 0.24 -11.24 5.47
C LEU A 75 1.64 -11.27 6.09
N GLU A 76 2.25 -10.09 6.26
CA GLU A 76 3.64 -10.00 6.72
C GLU A 76 3.81 -10.15 8.22
N THR A 77 2.81 -9.77 9.02
CA THR A 77 2.82 -10.11 10.44
C THR A 77 2.64 -11.61 10.64
N ALA A 78 1.89 -12.30 9.77
CA ALA A 78 1.82 -13.75 9.76
C ALA A 78 3.17 -14.39 9.37
N TRP A 79 3.89 -13.79 8.43
CA TRP A 79 5.26 -14.18 8.11
C TRP A 79 6.21 -13.98 9.28
N PHE A 80 6.18 -12.81 9.92
CA PHE A 80 7.03 -12.50 11.07
C PHE A 80 6.87 -13.54 12.17
N ASP A 81 5.62 -13.87 12.53
CA ASP A 81 5.30 -14.87 13.54
C ASP A 81 5.74 -16.28 13.12
N ALA A 82 5.62 -16.63 11.83
CA ALA A 82 6.04 -17.92 11.30
C ALA A 82 7.56 -18.09 11.29
N VAL A 83 8.32 -17.01 11.11
CA VAL A 83 9.79 -17.05 11.08
C VAL A 83 10.44 -16.86 12.45
N ALA A 84 9.75 -16.22 13.41
CA ALA A 84 10.29 -15.94 14.74
C ALA A 84 10.88 -17.17 15.47
N PRO A 85 10.27 -18.38 15.40
CA PRO A 85 10.84 -19.59 15.99
C PRO A 85 12.20 -19.99 15.44
N TYR A 86 12.51 -19.60 14.20
CA TYR A 86 13.73 -19.95 13.48
C TYR A 86 14.86 -18.92 13.67
N HIS A 87 14.54 -17.72 14.16
CA HIS A 87 15.52 -16.71 14.55
C HIS A 87 16.14 -17.06 15.93
N PRO A 88 17.34 -16.57 16.31
CA PRO A 88 17.92 -16.85 17.64
C PRO A 88 17.19 -16.18 18.81
N THR A 89 16.63 -14.99 18.59
CA THR A 89 16.05 -14.14 19.66
C THR A 89 14.60 -13.74 19.42
N ALA A 90 14.11 -13.77 18.18
CA ALA A 90 12.82 -13.15 17.86
C ALA A 90 11.67 -13.85 18.58
N VAL A 91 10.62 -13.08 18.89
CA VAL A 91 9.36 -13.55 19.46
C VAL A 91 8.23 -12.95 18.62
N GLY A 92 7.23 -13.76 18.25
CA GLY A 92 6.12 -13.31 17.40
C GLY A 92 5.33 -12.14 17.99
N ILE A 93 4.68 -11.40 17.11
CA ILE A 93 3.80 -10.25 17.39
C ILE A 93 2.50 -10.71 18.03
N TYR A 94 1.85 -11.72 17.43
CA TYR A 94 0.57 -12.27 17.86
C TYR A 94 0.69 -13.68 18.47
N SER A 95 1.89 -14.28 18.43
CA SER A 95 2.12 -15.64 18.90
C SER A 95 3.47 -15.82 19.62
N ASP A 96 3.53 -16.80 20.52
CA ASP A 96 4.78 -17.34 21.08
C ASP A 96 4.85 -18.84 20.76
N LEU A 97 5.47 -19.15 19.62
CA LEU A 97 5.53 -20.52 19.09
C LEU A 97 6.80 -21.28 19.54
N GLY A 98 7.56 -20.69 20.48
CA GLY A 98 8.81 -21.25 20.98
C GLY A 98 9.97 -21.20 19.98
N ARG A 99 11.12 -21.76 20.36
CA ARG A 99 12.36 -21.74 19.56
C ARG A 99 12.63 -23.07 18.87
N ARG A 100 13.05 -23.03 17.61
CA ARG A 100 13.51 -24.19 16.84
C ARG A 100 15.02 -24.38 16.93
N PRO A 101 15.52 -25.63 16.89
CA PRO A 101 16.95 -25.88 16.86
C PRO A 101 17.60 -25.28 15.59
N ALA A 102 18.76 -24.62 15.73
CA ALA A 102 19.49 -23.97 14.62
C ALA A 102 19.84 -24.89 13.43
N ARG A 103 19.75 -26.22 13.58
CA ARG A 103 19.88 -27.16 12.44
C ARG A 103 18.74 -27.03 11.43
N GLU A 104 17.59 -26.49 11.82
CA GLU A 104 16.40 -26.32 10.98
C GLU A 104 16.51 -25.08 10.07
N THR A 105 17.51 -24.21 10.29
CA THR A 105 17.84 -23.04 9.46
C THR A 105 19.12 -23.22 8.63
N ARG A 106 19.52 -24.48 8.37
CA ARG A 106 20.66 -24.79 7.47
C ARG A 106 20.38 -24.49 6.00
N ASP A 107 19.10 -24.48 5.62
CA ASP A 107 18.58 -24.13 4.31
C ASP A 107 17.18 -23.50 4.51
N ASN A 108 16.54 -23.04 3.44
CA ASN A 108 15.26 -22.32 3.55
C ASN A 108 14.05 -23.23 3.78
N ARG A 109 14.20 -24.55 3.82
CA ARG A 109 13.06 -25.48 3.71
C ARG A 109 12.00 -25.24 4.77
N HIS A 110 12.41 -25.14 6.03
CA HIS A 110 11.48 -24.96 7.14
C HIS A 110 10.84 -23.57 7.11
N VAL A 111 11.64 -22.53 6.85
CA VAL A 111 11.16 -21.15 6.78
C VAL A 111 10.16 -20.98 5.63
N ASN A 112 10.49 -21.44 4.42
CA ASN A 112 9.59 -21.43 3.26
C ASN A 112 8.29 -22.19 3.51
N THR A 113 8.36 -23.37 4.14
CA THR A 113 7.17 -24.15 4.47
C THR A 113 6.27 -23.40 5.45
N ALA A 114 6.86 -22.82 6.51
CA ALA A 114 6.10 -22.05 7.50
C ALA A 114 5.46 -20.79 6.88
N LEU A 115 6.19 -20.06 6.02
CA LEU A 115 5.66 -18.90 5.29
C LEU A 115 4.44 -19.27 4.43
N LEU A 116 4.53 -20.34 3.64
CA LEU A 116 3.44 -20.78 2.75
C LEU A 116 2.16 -21.12 3.51
N TYR A 117 2.26 -21.86 4.62
CA TYR A 117 1.09 -22.16 5.45
C TYR A 117 0.56 -20.92 6.18
N ALA A 118 1.43 -20.06 6.70
CA ALA A 118 0.99 -18.80 7.33
C ALA A 118 0.23 -17.91 6.35
N SER A 119 0.74 -17.78 5.12
CA SER A 119 0.07 -17.06 4.03
C SER A 119 -1.25 -17.67 3.63
N TYR A 120 -1.33 -19.00 3.50
CA TYR A 120 -2.58 -19.68 3.18
C TYR A 120 -3.69 -19.30 4.17
N HIS A 121 -3.42 -19.35 5.47
CA HIS A 121 -4.42 -18.98 6.48
C HIS A 121 -4.76 -17.48 6.49
N ALA A 122 -3.78 -16.61 6.30
CA ALA A 122 -4.01 -15.17 6.18
C ALA A 122 -4.87 -14.83 4.95
N LEU A 123 -4.54 -15.39 3.77
CA LEU A 123 -5.23 -15.17 2.51
C LEU A 123 -6.63 -15.78 2.49
N MET A 124 -6.83 -16.94 3.11
CA MET A 124 -8.17 -17.52 3.30
C MET A 124 -9.09 -16.61 4.13
N SER A 125 -8.53 -15.83 5.07
CA SER A 125 -9.29 -14.86 5.87
C SER A 125 -9.58 -13.56 5.10
N LEU A 126 -8.61 -13.07 4.34
CA LEU A 126 -8.72 -11.81 3.60
C LEU A 126 -9.56 -11.94 2.33
N LEU A 127 -9.36 -13.04 1.59
CA LEU A 127 -9.95 -13.30 0.26
C LEU A 127 -10.51 -14.73 0.17
N PRO A 128 -11.52 -15.08 0.98
CA PRO A 128 -12.10 -16.43 0.97
C PRO A 128 -12.69 -16.82 -0.40
N GLN A 129 -13.09 -15.85 -1.23
CA GLN A 129 -13.59 -16.11 -2.58
C GLN A 129 -12.53 -16.69 -3.53
N HIS A 130 -11.25 -16.62 -3.16
CA HIS A 130 -10.11 -17.17 -3.90
C HIS A 130 -9.58 -18.49 -3.31
N GLU A 131 -10.40 -19.21 -2.51
CA GLU A 131 -10.02 -20.48 -1.88
C GLU A 131 -9.34 -21.46 -2.86
N ALA A 132 -9.89 -21.64 -4.06
CA ALA A 132 -9.31 -22.54 -5.06
C ALA A 132 -7.88 -22.14 -5.46
N ASP A 133 -7.62 -20.83 -5.57
CA ASP A 133 -6.30 -20.30 -5.90
C ASP A 133 -5.32 -20.48 -4.72
N TRP A 134 -5.75 -20.25 -3.49
CA TRP A 134 -4.91 -20.44 -2.30
C TRP A 134 -4.56 -21.90 -2.03
N ARG A 135 -5.48 -22.81 -2.34
CA ARG A 135 -5.20 -24.24 -2.31
C ARG A 135 -4.21 -24.62 -3.41
N ALA A 136 -4.37 -24.06 -4.61
CA ALA A 136 -3.43 -24.27 -5.72
C ALA A 136 -2.01 -23.79 -5.40
N MET A 137 -1.87 -22.63 -4.76
CA MET A 137 -0.60 -22.07 -4.28
C MET A 137 0.21 -23.08 -3.45
N LEU A 138 -0.46 -23.90 -2.61
CA LEU A 138 0.19 -24.97 -1.86
C LEU A 138 0.44 -26.22 -2.70
N THR A 139 -0.54 -26.68 -3.50
CA THR A 139 -0.39 -27.92 -4.27
C THR A 139 0.65 -27.82 -5.38
N ASP A 140 0.82 -26.65 -5.98
CA ASP A 140 1.74 -26.43 -7.11
C ASP A 140 3.21 -26.55 -6.67
N VAL A 141 3.50 -26.19 -5.42
CA VAL A 141 4.81 -26.42 -4.79
C VAL A 141 4.91 -27.78 -4.08
N GLY A 142 3.82 -28.57 -4.05
CA GLY A 142 3.78 -29.92 -3.49
C GLY A 142 3.53 -30.00 -1.99
N LEU A 143 2.91 -28.97 -1.40
CA LEU A 143 2.38 -28.99 -0.03
C LEU A 143 0.90 -29.45 -0.04
N ASP A 144 0.39 -29.81 1.14
CA ASP A 144 -0.97 -30.30 1.33
C ASP A 144 -1.85 -29.19 1.92
N PRO A 145 -2.82 -28.63 1.17
CA PRO A 145 -3.71 -27.60 1.69
C PRO A 145 -4.70 -28.09 2.77
N ASP A 146 -4.82 -29.41 2.97
CA ASP A 146 -5.65 -30.02 4.01
C ASP A 146 -4.86 -30.39 5.28
N GLU A 147 -3.57 -30.04 5.34
CA GLU A 147 -2.77 -30.16 6.57
C GLU A 147 -3.35 -29.26 7.67
N ASP A 148 -3.73 -29.88 8.80
CA ASP A 148 -4.39 -29.23 9.94
C ASP A 148 -3.59 -29.36 11.25
N THR A 149 -2.35 -29.86 11.18
CA THR A 149 -1.51 -30.03 12.37
C THR A 149 -1.22 -28.71 13.08
N THR A 150 -1.33 -28.70 14.41
CA THR A 150 -0.81 -27.62 15.26
C THR A 150 0.44 -28.06 16.03
N ASP A 151 1.15 -29.09 15.55
CA ASP A 151 2.41 -29.53 16.14
C ASP A 151 3.53 -28.52 15.83
N LEU A 152 3.83 -27.68 16.82
CA LEU A 152 4.91 -26.67 16.79
C LEU A 152 6.31 -27.27 16.63
N ARG A 153 6.43 -28.60 16.51
CA ARG A 153 7.67 -29.27 16.10
C ARG A 153 7.86 -29.36 14.59
N THR A 154 6.83 -29.05 13.81
CA THR A 154 6.83 -29.10 12.35
C THR A 154 6.73 -27.69 11.77
N ALA A 155 7.28 -27.47 10.57
CA ALA A 155 7.18 -26.17 9.89
C ALA A 155 5.74 -25.84 9.48
N ALA A 156 4.95 -26.85 9.08
CA ALA A 156 3.54 -26.68 8.77
C ALA A 156 2.76 -26.22 10.00
N GLY A 157 2.90 -26.90 11.14
CA GLY A 157 2.20 -26.52 12.37
C GLY A 157 2.59 -25.15 12.90
N ILE A 158 3.84 -24.71 12.69
CA ILE A 158 4.27 -23.33 12.99
C ILE A 158 3.58 -22.32 12.07
N GLY A 159 3.58 -22.57 10.75
CA GLY A 159 2.92 -21.68 9.79
C GLY A 159 1.41 -21.56 10.04
N ILE A 160 0.72 -22.68 10.24
CA ILE A 160 -0.71 -22.73 10.55
C ILE A 160 -1.02 -21.95 11.83
N ALA A 161 -0.24 -22.18 12.90
CA ALA A 161 -0.43 -21.48 14.18
C ALA A 161 -0.17 -19.97 14.07
N ALA A 162 0.89 -19.57 13.36
CA ALA A 162 1.22 -18.16 13.12
C ALA A 162 0.11 -17.44 12.35
N GLY A 163 -0.27 -17.96 11.16
CA GLY A 163 -1.31 -17.37 10.34
C GLY A 163 -2.66 -17.29 11.06
N SER A 164 -3.03 -18.35 11.80
CA SER A 164 -4.28 -18.37 12.56
C SER A 164 -4.28 -17.35 13.71
N ALA A 165 -3.17 -17.20 14.43
CA ALA A 165 -3.05 -16.23 15.51
C ALA A 165 -3.19 -14.79 15.01
N VAL A 166 -2.57 -14.44 13.88
CA VAL A 166 -2.74 -13.12 13.25
C VAL A 166 -4.19 -12.91 12.82
N VAL A 167 -4.80 -13.89 12.16
CA VAL A 167 -6.19 -13.81 11.74
C VAL A 167 -7.12 -13.58 12.93
N GLU A 168 -6.98 -14.34 14.02
CA GLU A 168 -7.82 -14.23 15.21
C GLU A 168 -7.83 -12.82 15.80
N HIS A 169 -6.66 -12.18 15.89
CA HIS A 169 -6.54 -10.82 16.42
C HIS A 169 -7.02 -9.77 15.42
N ARG A 170 -6.63 -9.91 14.14
CA ARG A 170 -6.88 -8.84 13.17
C ARG A 170 -8.31 -8.81 12.66
N VAL A 171 -9.08 -9.90 12.61
CA VAL A 171 -10.45 -9.87 12.05
C VAL A 171 -11.42 -8.93 12.79
N ARG A 172 -11.10 -8.53 14.03
CA ARG A 172 -11.90 -7.63 14.89
C ARG A 172 -11.10 -6.46 15.46
N ASP A 173 -10.15 -5.97 14.70
CA ASP A 173 -9.27 -4.86 15.08
C ASP A 173 -9.86 -3.47 14.78
N GLY A 174 -11.18 -3.36 14.57
CA GLY A 174 -11.84 -2.12 14.17
C GLY A 174 -11.91 -1.87 12.66
N MET A 175 -11.32 -2.70 11.80
CA MET A 175 -11.44 -2.55 10.32
C MET A 175 -12.81 -3.02 9.76
N ASN A 176 -13.62 -3.71 10.57
CA ASN A 176 -14.87 -4.36 10.17
C ASN A 176 -14.72 -5.40 9.04
N GLN A 177 -13.62 -6.17 9.03
CA GLN A 177 -13.37 -7.16 7.98
C GLN A 177 -14.52 -8.17 7.82
N LEU A 178 -15.18 -8.55 8.92
CA LEU A 178 -16.29 -9.52 8.90
C LEU A 178 -17.64 -8.89 8.55
N GLY A 179 -17.75 -7.57 8.53
CA GLY A 179 -19.00 -6.86 8.25
C GLY A 179 -20.05 -6.98 9.35
N ASP A 180 -19.66 -7.34 10.58
CA ASP A 180 -20.54 -7.57 11.72
C ASP A 180 -20.44 -6.51 12.84
N GLU A 181 -19.69 -5.44 12.61
CA GLU A 181 -19.64 -4.29 13.52
C GLU A 181 -21.03 -3.70 13.78
N GLY A 182 -21.24 -3.22 15.01
CA GLY A 182 -22.56 -2.75 15.46
C GLY A 182 -23.58 -3.87 15.74
N GLY A 183 -23.15 -5.13 15.78
CA GLY A 183 -24.01 -6.28 16.10
C GLY A 183 -24.85 -6.77 14.92
N VAL A 184 -24.37 -6.56 13.69
CA VAL A 184 -25.07 -6.96 12.46
C VAL A 184 -25.02 -8.49 12.29
N GLU A 185 -26.18 -9.14 12.41
CA GLU A 185 -26.30 -10.60 12.29
C GLU A 185 -26.48 -11.06 10.82
N TYR A 186 -27.31 -10.36 10.05
CA TYR A 186 -27.71 -10.71 8.69
C TYR A 186 -27.19 -9.68 7.67
N HIS A 187 -26.93 -10.13 6.43
CA HIS A 187 -26.46 -9.28 5.33
C HIS A 187 -25.22 -8.45 5.69
N ARG A 188 -24.25 -9.10 6.36
CA ARG A 188 -22.95 -8.52 6.68
C ARG A 188 -22.29 -7.97 5.42
N VAL A 189 -21.69 -6.79 5.54
CA VAL A 189 -20.96 -6.13 4.46
C VAL A 189 -19.52 -5.90 4.93
N PRO A 190 -18.58 -6.80 4.55
CA PRO A 190 -17.17 -6.64 4.88
C PRO A 190 -16.66 -5.23 4.59
N TYR A 191 -15.89 -4.68 5.54
CA TYR A 191 -15.26 -3.36 5.47
C TYR A 191 -16.23 -2.17 5.39
N ALA A 192 -17.53 -2.37 5.60
CA ALA A 192 -18.48 -1.26 5.62
C ALA A 192 -18.21 -0.30 6.79
N ASP A 193 -18.53 0.97 6.56
CA ASP A 193 -18.45 1.98 7.60
C ASP A 193 -19.40 1.67 8.77
N TYR A 194 -18.90 1.83 9.99
CA TYR A 194 -19.69 1.84 11.23
C TYR A 194 -19.48 3.12 12.04
N THR A 195 -18.71 4.08 11.53
CA THR A 195 -18.44 5.36 12.18
C THR A 195 -19.62 6.32 12.13
N GLY A 196 -20.53 6.11 11.17
CA GLY A 196 -21.69 6.97 10.92
C GLY A 196 -21.36 8.17 10.05
N TYR A 197 -20.28 8.10 9.27
CA TYR A 197 -19.86 9.20 8.41
C TYR A 197 -20.90 9.47 7.32
N VAL A 198 -21.23 10.75 7.14
CA VAL A 198 -22.11 11.21 6.06
C VAL A 198 -21.53 12.53 5.54
N PRO A 199 -21.21 12.63 4.23
CA PRO A 199 -20.70 13.89 3.67
C PRO A 199 -21.78 14.96 3.68
N VAL A 200 -21.39 16.21 3.96
CA VAL A 200 -22.30 17.38 3.90
C VAL A 200 -22.73 17.65 2.45
N ASN A 201 -21.78 17.47 1.53
CA ASN A 201 -21.99 17.62 0.09
C ASN A 201 -22.48 16.33 -0.54
N THR A 202 -23.20 16.48 -1.64
CA THR A 202 -23.50 15.36 -2.54
C THR A 202 -22.69 15.51 -3.82
N ALA A 203 -22.65 14.46 -4.63
CA ALA A 203 -22.00 14.54 -5.95
C ALA A 203 -22.66 15.58 -6.89
N GLN A 204 -23.93 15.93 -6.67
CA GLN A 204 -24.68 16.86 -7.51
C GLN A 204 -24.76 18.27 -6.92
N GLU A 205 -24.62 18.42 -5.60
CA GLU A 205 -24.82 19.67 -4.88
C GLU A 205 -23.67 19.93 -3.92
N LEU A 206 -22.93 21.01 -4.18
CA LEU A 206 -21.92 21.57 -3.28
C LEU A 206 -22.60 22.55 -2.32
N ARG A 207 -22.83 22.10 -1.09
CA ARG A 207 -23.47 22.88 -0.01
C ARG A 207 -22.46 23.64 0.83
N ASP A 208 -21.29 23.06 1.01
CA ASP A 208 -20.18 23.61 1.80
C ASP A 208 -18.86 23.38 1.06
N PRO A 209 -18.23 24.43 0.49
CA PRO A 209 -16.97 24.31 -0.24
C PRO A 209 -15.76 24.02 0.67
N GLY A 210 -15.91 24.16 1.99
CA GLY A 210 -14.90 23.77 2.97
C GLY A 210 -14.97 22.29 3.37
N ARG A 211 -15.79 21.48 2.69
CA ARG A 211 -16.03 20.07 3.03
C ARG A 211 -15.88 19.15 1.83
N TRP A 212 -15.53 17.89 2.07
CA TRP A 212 -15.34 16.89 1.03
C TRP A 212 -16.61 16.74 0.19
N GLN A 213 -16.41 16.67 -1.12
CA GLN A 213 -17.47 16.36 -2.07
C GLN A 213 -17.18 15.01 -2.73
N PRO A 214 -18.10 14.03 -2.64
CA PRO A 214 -17.97 12.79 -3.39
C PRO A 214 -17.97 13.05 -4.90
N ALA A 215 -17.00 12.51 -5.64
CA ALA A 215 -16.99 12.64 -7.10
C ALA A 215 -17.93 11.62 -7.77
N VAL A 216 -18.36 11.94 -9.00
CA VAL A 216 -18.96 10.96 -9.92
C VAL A 216 -17.83 10.35 -10.75
N VAL A 217 -17.65 9.03 -10.66
CA VAL A 217 -16.63 8.29 -11.40
C VAL A 217 -17.28 7.37 -12.44
N SER A 218 -16.63 7.23 -13.59
CA SER A 218 -17.03 6.31 -14.65
C SER A 218 -16.48 4.92 -14.34
N MET A 219 -17.32 3.90 -14.44
CA MET A 219 -16.93 2.48 -14.42
C MET A 219 -16.78 1.92 -15.85
N GLY A 220 -16.75 2.80 -16.85
CA GLY A 220 -16.79 2.43 -18.26
C GLY A 220 -18.20 2.10 -18.76
N ASN A 221 -18.35 2.00 -20.10
CA ASN A 221 -19.58 1.54 -20.75
C ASN A 221 -20.87 2.30 -20.36
N GLY A 222 -20.74 3.59 -20.00
CA GLY A 222 -21.86 4.43 -19.59
C GLY A 222 -22.37 4.19 -18.15
N ILE A 223 -21.64 3.42 -17.34
CA ILE A 223 -21.95 3.19 -15.93
C ILE A 223 -21.20 4.22 -15.09
N PHE A 224 -21.91 4.90 -14.21
CA PHE A 224 -21.35 5.91 -13.30
C PHE A 224 -21.70 5.58 -11.86
N ARG A 225 -20.79 5.89 -10.93
CA ARG A 225 -20.99 5.74 -9.49
C ARG A 225 -20.59 7.01 -8.77
N THR A 226 -21.26 7.29 -7.66
CA THR A 226 -20.82 8.31 -6.71
C THR A 226 -19.89 7.65 -5.70
N GLN A 227 -18.78 8.31 -5.41
CA GLN A 227 -17.86 7.89 -4.34
C GLN A 227 -18.56 7.88 -2.97
N ASN A 228 -18.03 7.08 -2.07
CA ASN A 228 -18.27 7.16 -0.63
C ASN A 228 -16.91 7.12 0.06
N PHE A 229 -16.80 7.67 1.27
CA PHE A 229 -15.53 7.63 1.99
C PHE A 229 -15.13 6.15 2.22
N VAL A 230 -14.05 5.71 1.56
CA VAL A 230 -13.49 4.36 1.73
C VAL A 230 -13.01 4.15 3.17
N THR A 231 -13.54 3.08 3.78
CA THR A 231 -13.21 2.59 5.12
C THR A 231 -12.97 3.71 6.16
N PRO A 232 -13.97 4.56 6.48
CA PRO A 232 -13.78 5.66 7.44
C PRO A 232 -13.32 5.14 8.81
N GLN A 233 -13.70 3.90 9.13
CA GLN A 233 -13.25 3.19 10.33
C GLN A 233 -11.76 2.91 10.40
N PHE A 234 -10.99 3.07 9.33
CA PHE A 234 -9.54 2.82 9.37
C PHE A 234 -8.83 3.72 10.39
N GLY A 235 -9.35 4.93 10.62
CA GLY A 235 -8.87 5.82 11.69
C GLY A 235 -9.15 5.33 13.12
N ARG A 236 -9.92 4.25 13.27
CA ARG A 236 -10.24 3.57 14.53
C ARG A 236 -9.65 2.17 14.62
N THR A 237 -8.94 1.73 13.58
CA THR A 237 -8.33 0.41 13.54
C THR A 237 -7.12 0.34 14.48
N ASP A 238 -6.93 -0.78 15.16
CA ASP A 238 -5.81 -0.97 16.07
C ASP A 238 -4.47 -0.86 15.33
N ALA A 239 -3.71 0.17 15.67
CA ALA A 239 -2.32 0.34 15.24
C ALA A 239 -1.40 -0.66 15.95
N PHE A 240 -0.27 -0.98 15.33
CA PHE A 240 0.71 -1.91 15.88
C PHE A 240 1.60 -1.23 16.92
N SER A 241 2.13 -0.04 16.60
CA SER A 241 3.21 0.61 17.36
C SER A 241 2.76 1.64 18.40
N TYR A 242 1.46 1.96 18.46
CA TYR A 242 0.90 2.92 19.41
C TYR A 242 -0.56 2.63 19.77
N ASP A 243 -1.06 3.25 20.86
CA ASP A 243 -2.46 3.13 21.32
C ASP A 243 -3.33 4.35 21.01
N ASP A 244 -2.74 5.54 21.13
CA ASP A 244 -3.46 6.80 20.98
C ASP A 244 -3.17 7.39 19.60
N VAL A 245 -4.13 7.26 18.69
CA VAL A 245 -4.06 7.84 17.35
C VAL A 245 -4.19 9.36 17.38
N GLU A 246 -4.90 9.93 18.36
CA GLU A 246 -5.23 11.36 18.39
C GLU A 246 -3.98 12.23 18.61
N ARG A 247 -2.92 11.67 19.20
CA ARG A 247 -1.64 12.37 19.37
C ARG A 247 -0.97 12.75 18.05
N PHE A 248 -1.31 12.06 16.97
CA PHE A 248 -0.82 12.32 15.62
C PHE A 248 -1.79 13.12 14.77
N ARG A 249 -2.93 13.55 15.33
CA ARG A 249 -3.92 14.30 14.57
C ARG A 249 -3.30 15.60 14.07
N ALA A 250 -3.35 15.80 12.75
CA ALA A 250 -2.79 16.97 12.11
C ALA A 250 -3.43 18.28 12.63
N ALA A 251 -2.76 19.42 12.49
CA ALA A 251 -3.41 20.70 12.76
C ALA A 251 -4.59 20.92 11.79
N PRO A 252 -5.64 21.69 12.14
CA PRO A 252 -6.73 21.95 11.21
C PRO A 252 -6.25 22.59 9.90
N PRO A 253 -6.81 22.20 8.73
CA PRO A 253 -6.38 22.71 7.42
C PRO A 253 -6.96 24.11 7.16
N HIS A 254 -6.41 25.13 7.83
CA HIS A 254 -6.90 26.52 7.76
C HIS A 254 -6.90 27.13 6.36
N ASP A 255 -6.02 26.65 5.48
CA ASP A 255 -5.94 27.15 4.10
C ASP A 255 -7.06 26.58 3.22
N SER A 256 -7.67 25.46 3.63
CA SER A 256 -8.82 24.84 2.94
C SER A 256 -10.16 25.31 3.52
N ASP A 257 -10.16 26.35 4.36
CA ASP A 257 -11.36 27.05 4.81
C ASP A 257 -11.74 28.15 3.79
N PRO A 258 -12.92 28.08 3.16
CA PRO A 258 -13.37 29.09 2.20
C PRO A 258 -13.55 30.49 2.81
N GLU A 259 -13.66 30.63 4.15
CA GLU A 259 -13.64 31.95 4.80
C GLU A 259 -12.26 32.62 4.70
N ASN A 260 -11.19 31.85 4.49
CA ASN A 260 -9.85 32.34 4.19
C ASN A 260 -9.64 32.41 2.67
N GLU A 261 -10.39 33.30 2.00
CA GLU A 261 -10.46 33.40 0.53
C GLU A 261 -9.08 33.46 -0.17
N GLU A 262 -8.11 34.18 0.43
CA GLU A 262 -6.76 34.33 -0.13
C GLU A 262 -6.00 33.00 -0.15
N ALA A 263 -5.97 32.29 0.97
CA ALA A 263 -5.27 31.00 1.06
C ALA A 263 -5.99 29.90 0.25
N TYR A 264 -7.33 29.87 0.32
CA TYR A 264 -8.15 28.90 -0.40
C TYR A 264 -7.95 29.02 -1.92
N ARG A 265 -7.91 30.25 -2.44
CA ARG A 265 -7.60 30.52 -3.85
C ARG A 265 -6.14 30.19 -4.19
N ALA A 266 -5.18 30.60 -3.35
CA ALA A 266 -3.77 30.35 -3.62
C ALA A 266 -3.45 28.85 -3.79
N GLN A 267 -4.05 27.98 -2.96
CA GLN A 267 -3.90 26.53 -3.09
C GLN A 267 -4.50 25.99 -4.40
N ALA A 268 -5.66 26.48 -4.82
CA ALA A 268 -6.28 26.10 -6.09
C ALA A 268 -5.44 26.55 -7.30
N ASP A 269 -4.88 27.76 -7.22
CA ASP A 269 -4.04 28.33 -8.28
C ASP A 269 -2.72 27.57 -8.44
N GLU A 270 -2.11 27.15 -7.33
CA GLU A 270 -0.92 26.29 -7.36
C GLU A 270 -1.21 24.96 -8.07
N VAL A 271 -2.32 24.31 -7.75
CA VAL A 271 -2.73 23.06 -8.41
C VAL A 271 -2.95 23.27 -9.91
N LEU A 272 -3.63 24.34 -10.32
CA LEU A 272 -3.86 24.66 -11.74
C LEU A 272 -2.53 24.94 -12.47
N ALA A 273 -1.63 25.71 -11.85
CA ALA A 273 -0.32 26.02 -12.42
C ALA A 273 0.53 24.76 -12.63
N LEU A 274 0.56 23.86 -11.65
CA LEU A 274 1.29 22.59 -11.77
C LEU A 274 0.66 21.65 -12.79
N SER A 275 -0.67 21.56 -12.81
CA SER A 275 -1.43 20.86 -13.84
C SER A 275 -1.09 21.37 -15.26
N ALA A 276 -0.94 22.68 -15.43
CA ALA A 276 -0.54 23.28 -16.71
C ALA A 276 0.93 23.01 -17.10
N ALA A 277 1.78 22.66 -16.15
CA ALA A 277 3.22 22.47 -16.33
C ALA A 277 3.67 21.00 -16.28
N LEU A 278 2.72 20.04 -16.23
CA LEU A 278 3.01 18.61 -16.08
C LEU A 278 3.98 18.07 -17.13
N THR A 279 5.09 17.51 -16.65
CA THR A 279 6.06 16.78 -17.48
C THR A 279 5.78 15.27 -17.48
N ASP A 280 6.36 14.54 -18.44
CA ASP A 280 6.31 13.08 -18.46
C ASP A 280 6.89 12.47 -17.17
N GLU A 281 7.97 13.04 -16.63
CA GLU A 281 8.56 12.58 -15.37
C GLU A 281 7.62 12.74 -14.18
N GLN A 282 6.96 13.89 -14.05
CA GLN A 282 5.99 14.15 -12.98
C GLN A 282 4.76 13.24 -13.09
N LYS A 283 4.28 13.00 -14.32
CA LYS A 283 3.19 12.07 -14.60
C LYS A 283 3.53 10.64 -14.21
N MET A 284 4.70 10.15 -14.63
CA MET A 284 5.13 8.78 -14.30
C MET A 284 5.47 8.61 -12.82
N THR A 285 5.97 9.66 -12.18
CA THR A 285 6.17 9.68 -10.72
C THR A 285 4.84 9.60 -9.98
N ALA A 286 3.84 10.36 -10.43
CA ALA A 286 2.48 10.29 -9.90
C ALA A 286 1.87 8.90 -10.05
N GLU A 287 1.97 8.26 -11.22
CA GLU A 287 1.49 6.88 -11.42
C GLU A 287 2.25 5.86 -10.55
N PHE A 288 3.57 5.99 -10.39
CA PHE A 288 4.37 5.10 -9.55
C PHE A 288 3.92 5.09 -8.09
N PHE A 289 3.75 6.27 -7.49
CA PHE A 289 3.29 6.39 -6.11
C PHE A 289 1.76 6.21 -5.96
N ASP A 290 1.01 6.22 -7.06
CA ASP A 290 -0.40 5.90 -7.02
C ASP A 290 -0.66 4.40 -6.88
N ASP A 291 0.22 3.56 -7.43
CA ASP A 291 0.17 2.11 -7.27
C ASP A 291 0.90 1.66 -6.00
N LYS A 292 0.14 1.45 -4.92
CA LYS A 292 0.70 1.03 -3.63
C LYS A 292 1.23 -0.40 -3.69
N LEU A 293 0.69 -1.26 -4.55
CA LEU A 293 1.20 -2.61 -4.74
C LEU A 293 2.56 -2.60 -5.44
N LEU A 294 2.80 -1.64 -6.34
CA LEU A 294 4.08 -1.46 -7.00
C LEU A 294 5.14 -0.97 -6.02
N PHE A 295 4.93 0.17 -5.36
CA PHE A 295 6.01 0.74 -4.55
C PHE A 295 6.19 -0.02 -3.22
N LEU A 296 5.12 -0.47 -2.54
CA LEU A 296 5.22 -1.31 -1.33
C LEU A 296 5.69 -2.74 -1.65
N GLY A 297 5.21 -3.32 -2.76
CA GLY A 297 5.48 -4.72 -3.10
C GLY A 297 6.77 -4.96 -3.91
N GLY A 298 7.22 -4.00 -4.73
CA GLY A 298 8.36 -4.15 -5.64
C GLY A 298 9.51 -3.15 -5.43
N GLY A 299 9.24 -1.94 -4.92
CA GLY A 299 10.26 -0.91 -4.70
C GLY A 299 11.08 -1.11 -3.42
N PHE A 300 10.42 -1.49 -2.32
CA PHE A 300 11.10 -1.74 -1.03
C PHE A 300 11.68 -3.15 -0.88
N SER A 301 11.20 -4.13 -1.65
CA SER A 301 11.51 -5.54 -1.40
C SER A 301 12.83 -5.98 -2.02
N ASP A 302 13.15 -5.59 -3.26
CA ASP A 302 14.34 -6.09 -3.96
C ASP A 302 15.62 -5.33 -3.54
N GLU A 303 15.59 -4.01 -3.46
CA GLU A 303 16.78 -3.19 -3.19
C GLU A 303 17.08 -3.08 -1.68
N THR A 304 16.05 -2.95 -0.83
CA THR A 304 16.23 -2.87 0.63
C THR A 304 16.57 -4.23 1.25
N ALA A 305 16.05 -5.34 0.71
CA ALA A 305 16.46 -6.67 1.17
C ALA A 305 17.87 -7.05 0.71
N ALA A 306 18.32 -6.52 -0.44
CA ALA A 306 19.69 -6.69 -0.89
C ALA A 306 20.70 -5.92 -0.01
N ALA A 307 20.30 -4.84 0.69
CA ALA A 307 21.22 -4.01 1.47
C ALA A 307 21.88 -4.75 2.68
N PRO A 308 21.13 -5.48 3.54
CA PRO A 308 21.72 -6.32 4.60
C PRO A 308 22.44 -7.57 4.08
N GLY A 309 22.11 -8.03 2.87
CA GLY A 309 22.59 -9.27 2.25
C GLY A 309 23.87 -9.16 1.41
N ARG A 310 24.32 -7.94 1.07
CA ARG A 310 25.55 -7.70 0.29
C ARG A 310 26.80 -8.28 1.00
N GLY A 311 27.15 -9.51 0.64
CA GLY A 311 28.34 -10.23 1.13
C GLY A 311 28.07 -11.37 2.12
N ARG A 312 26.81 -11.68 2.45
CA ARG A 312 26.45 -12.86 3.26
C ARG A 312 26.12 -14.06 2.35
N PRO A 313 26.47 -15.30 2.73
CA PRO A 313 26.04 -16.47 1.99
C PRO A 313 24.52 -16.61 2.10
N GLY A 314 23.83 -16.79 0.96
CA GLY A 314 22.36 -16.94 0.94
C GLY A 314 21.86 -18.10 1.81
N GLY A 315 20.60 -18.01 2.24
CA GLY A 315 19.98 -19.01 3.11
C GLY A 315 18.93 -18.40 4.07
N ALA A 316 18.58 -19.15 5.12
CA ALA A 316 17.44 -18.81 5.96
C ALA A 316 17.60 -17.48 6.71
N GLU A 317 18.83 -17.07 7.03
CA GLU A 317 19.11 -15.77 7.67
C GLU A 317 18.71 -14.59 6.78
N GLU A 318 18.98 -14.66 5.48
CA GLU A 318 18.61 -13.62 4.51
C GLU A 318 17.10 -13.56 4.31
N LEU A 319 16.43 -14.72 4.20
CA LEU A 319 14.98 -14.79 4.11
C LEU A 319 14.29 -14.23 5.37
N ILE A 320 14.81 -14.54 6.56
CA ILE A 320 14.29 -13.99 7.81
C ILE A 320 14.53 -12.48 7.88
N ALA A 321 15.70 -11.99 7.45
CA ALA A 321 16.00 -10.56 7.39
C ALA A 321 15.05 -9.83 6.42
N PHE A 322 14.75 -10.41 5.26
CA PHE A 322 13.73 -9.91 4.33
C PHE A 322 12.37 -9.73 5.03
N VAL A 323 11.89 -10.78 5.74
CA VAL A 323 10.61 -10.72 6.46
C VAL A 323 10.63 -9.63 7.54
N HIS A 324 11.72 -9.50 8.29
CA HIS A 324 11.86 -8.44 9.30
C HIS A 324 11.80 -7.04 8.68
N THR A 325 12.52 -6.82 7.57
CA THR A 325 12.50 -5.54 6.85
C THR A 325 11.11 -5.22 6.33
N ALA A 326 10.49 -6.14 5.58
CA ALA A 326 9.16 -5.94 5.01
C ALA A 326 8.12 -5.62 6.10
N THR A 327 8.08 -6.45 7.15
CA THR A 327 7.16 -6.25 8.28
C THR A 327 7.35 -4.88 8.93
N THR A 328 8.60 -4.42 9.09
CA THR A 328 8.89 -3.12 9.70
C THR A 328 8.36 -1.96 8.86
N LEU A 329 8.65 -1.98 7.55
CA LEU A 329 8.22 -0.95 6.61
C LEU A 329 6.69 -0.89 6.48
N HIS A 330 6.04 -2.04 6.41
CA HIS A 330 4.61 -2.11 6.18
C HIS A 330 3.78 -1.92 7.45
N ILE A 331 4.32 -2.24 8.63
CA ILE A 331 3.74 -1.75 9.90
C ILE A 331 3.84 -0.22 9.95
N ALA A 332 4.97 0.38 9.58
CA ALA A 332 5.10 1.84 9.57
C ALA A 332 4.08 2.49 8.62
N ALA A 333 3.94 1.94 7.42
CA ALA A 333 2.96 2.38 6.43
C ALA A 333 1.51 2.25 6.93
N PHE A 334 1.15 1.10 7.50
CA PHE A 334 -0.19 0.82 8.03
C PHE A 334 -0.54 1.77 9.18
N ASP A 335 0.36 1.89 10.16
CA ASP A 335 0.18 2.74 11.34
C ASP A 335 0.10 4.23 10.96
N ALA A 336 0.86 4.67 9.95
CA ALA A 336 0.73 6.02 9.42
C ALA A 336 -0.66 6.22 8.81
N ALA A 337 -1.15 5.28 8.01
CA ALA A 337 -2.46 5.37 7.39
C ALA A 337 -3.61 5.40 8.41
N VAL A 338 -3.50 4.69 9.54
CA VAL A 338 -4.45 4.82 10.67
C VAL A 338 -4.55 6.29 11.14
N ALA A 339 -3.41 6.94 11.38
CA ALA A 339 -3.37 8.36 11.79
C ALA A 339 -3.90 9.32 10.70
N MET A 340 -3.62 9.03 9.42
CA MET A 340 -4.14 9.81 8.30
C MET A 340 -5.67 9.73 8.23
N TRP A 341 -6.24 8.51 8.34
CA TRP A 341 -7.68 8.31 8.27
C TRP A 341 -8.43 8.92 9.45
N ASP A 342 -7.84 8.91 10.65
CA ASP A 342 -8.39 9.62 11.81
C ASP A 342 -8.53 11.13 11.54
N SER A 343 -7.46 11.76 11.04
CA SER A 343 -7.48 13.18 10.69
C SER A 343 -8.44 13.48 9.53
N LYS A 344 -8.48 12.63 8.49
CA LYS A 344 -9.44 12.76 7.37
C LYS A 344 -10.88 12.73 7.84
N LEU A 345 -11.20 11.84 8.78
CA LEU A 345 -12.53 11.74 9.38
C LEU A 345 -12.86 12.98 10.24
N ALA A 346 -11.87 13.52 10.96
CA ALA A 346 -12.05 14.69 11.81
C ALA A 346 -12.29 15.98 11.01
N TYR A 347 -11.59 16.16 9.89
CA TYR A 347 -11.60 17.42 9.14
C TYR A 347 -12.53 17.42 7.92
N ASP A 348 -12.76 16.26 7.29
CA ASP A 348 -13.66 16.15 6.14
C ASP A 348 -13.35 17.21 5.05
N ALA A 349 -12.06 17.46 4.80
CA ALA A 349 -11.56 18.57 3.99
C ALA A 349 -11.83 18.40 2.47
N PRO A 350 -12.02 19.50 1.73
CA PRO A 350 -12.37 19.48 0.31
C PRO A 350 -11.18 19.09 -0.56
N ARG A 351 -11.45 18.38 -1.68
CA ARG A 351 -10.42 18.04 -2.68
C ARG A 351 -10.16 19.22 -3.62
N PRO A 352 -9.02 19.26 -4.32
CA PRO A 352 -8.71 20.34 -5.28
C PRO A 352 -9.81 20.56 -6.32
N PHE A 353 -10.43 19.50 -6.85
CA PHE A 353 -11.52 19.67 -7.82
C PHE A 353 -12.74 20.39 -7.23
N THR A 354 -13.03 20.20 -5.94
CA THR A 354 -14.12 20.90 -5.24
C THR A 354 -13.82 22.39 -5.16
N ALA A 355 -12.61 22.74 -4.72
CA ALA A 355 -12.16 24.13 -4.58
C ALA A 355 -12.10 24.86 -5.93
N ILE A 356 -11.48 24.23 -6.94
CA ILE A 356 -11.35 24.80 -8.28
C ILE A 356 -12.73 25.05 -8.90
N ARG A 357 -13.66 24.09 -8.80
CA ARG A 357 -15.03 24.28 -9.29
C ARG A 357 -15.76 25.39 -8.55
N HIS A 358 -15.59 25.49 -7.22
CA HIS A 358 -16.18 26.56 -6.43
C HIS A 358 -15.68 27.95 -6.87
N LEU A 359 -14.38 28.08 -7.11
CA LEU A 359 -13.72 29.35 -7.41
C LEU A 359 -13.86 29.79 -8.87
N TYR A 360 -13.94 28.85 -9.81
CA TYR A 360 -13.77 29.10 -11.24
C TYR A 360 -14.95 28.65 -12.11
N THR A 361 -16.13 28.40 -11.53
CA THR A 361 -17.34 28.12 -12.32
C THR A 361 -17.68 29.30 -13.23
N GLY A 362 -17.78 29.04 -14.54
CA GLY A 362 -18.06 30.06 -15.55
C GLY A 362 -16.84 30.86 -16.01
N GLU A 363 -15.64 30.48 -15.57
CA GLU A 363 -14.35 31.03 -15.99
C GLU A 363 -13.52 29.96 -16.72
N GLU A 364 -12.64 30.38 -17.62
CA GLU A 364 -11.66 29.50 -18.27
C GLU A 364 -10.36 29.50 -17.47
N VAL A 365 -9.70 28.34 -17.36
CA VAL A 365 -8.44 28.14 -16.66
C VAL A 365 -7.40 27.49 -17.57
N THR A 366 -6.12 27.72 -17.29
CA THR A 366 -5.02 27.02 -17.96
C THR A 366 -4.61 25.78 -17.17
N ALA A 367 -4.62 24.60 -17.79
CA ALA A 367 -4.36 23.32 -17.13
C ALA A 367 -4.11 22.18 -18.14
N TRP A 368 -3.76 20.97 -17.66
CA TRP A 368 -3.80 19.75 -18.47
C TRP A 368 -5.22 19.48 -18.96
N GLY A 369 -5.39 19.36 -20.28
CA GLY A 369 -6.68 19.20 -20.96
C GLY A 369 -7.22 17.77 -21.01
N GLY A 370 -6.60 16.85 -20.26
CA GLY A 370 -6.91 15.42 -20.29
C GLY A 370 -6.01 14.60 -21.22
N PRO A 371 -6.25 13.27 -21.30
CA PRO A 371 -5.34 12.35 -21.96
C PRO A 371 -5.00 12.73 -23.41
N GLY A 372 -3.70 12.90 -23.67
CA GLY A 372 -3.15 13.22 -24.99
C GLY A 372 -3.43 14.65 -25.47
N ARG A 373 -3.94 15.53 -24.61
CA ARG A 373 -4.24 16.94 -24.96
C ARG A 373 -3.12 17.91 -24.61
N GLY A 374 -2.27 17.56 -23.65
CA GLY A 374 -1.29 18.49 -23.10
C GLY A 374 -1.97 19.66 -22.39
N THR A 375 -1.28 20.80 -22.30
CA THR A 375 -1.81 22.02 -21.68
C THR A 375 -2.76 22.76 -22.63
N VAL A 376 -3.90 23.20 -22.09
CA VAL A 376 -4.90 24.04 -22.77
C VAL A 376 -5.15 25.31 -21.94
N ASP A 377 -5.60 26.39 -22.59
CA ASP A 377 -5.86 27.70 -21.98
C ASP A 377 -7.35 28.11 -21.98
N ASP A 378 -8.21 27.28 -22.57
CA ASP A 378 -9.66 27.48 -22.74
C ASP A 378 -10.50 26.43 -21.98
N LEU A 379 -9.93 25.79 -20.95
CA LEU A 379 -10.63 24.77 -20.16
C LEU A 379 -11.63 25.45 -19.20
N PRO A 380 -12.94 25.20 -19.29
CA PRO A 380 -13.87 25.70 -18.29
C PRO A 380 -13.52 25.14 -16.90
N GLY A 381 -13.42 26.00 -15.88
CA GLY A 381 -13.01 25.63 -14.52
C GLY A 381 -13.88 24.53 -13.93
N GLU A 382 -15.19 24.54 -14.23
CA GLU A 382 -16.13 23.48 -13.84
C GLU A 382 -15.80 22.09 -14.44
N HIS A 383 -15.07 22.05 -15.56
CA HIS A 383 -14.68 20.84 -16.28
C HIS A 383 -13.28 20.34 -15.95
N TRP A 384 -12.50 21.07 -15.16
CA TRP A 384 -11.17 20.64 -14.76
C TRP A 384 -11.24 19.30 -14.00
N ASN A 385 -10.26 18.44 -14.29
CA ASN A 385 -10.01 17.19 -13.59
C ASN A 385 -8.51 17.02 -13.34
N SER A 386 -8.18 16.36 -12.24
CA SER A 386 -6.83 15.97 -11.86
C SER A 386 -6.24 14.94 -12.85
N TYR A 387 -4.92 14.85 -12.91
CA TYR A 387 -4.22 13.86 -13.74
C TYR A 387 -4.51 12.43 -13.25
N LEU A 388 -4.36 12.19 -11.95
CA LEU A 388 -4.79 10.95 -11.32
C LEU A 388 -6.28 11.02 -10.97
N PRO A 389 -7.02 9.88 -11.03
CA PRO A 389 -8.36 9.81 -10.47
C PRO A 389 -8.34 10.18 -8.98
N VAL A 390 -9.23 11.09 -8.57
CA VAL A 390 -9.29 11.53 -7.17
C VAL A 390 -9.74 10.38 -6.27
N GLY A 391 -9.03 10.16 -5.16
CA GLY A 391 -9.39 9.13 -4.18
C GLY A 391 -10.75 9.40 -3.54
N ASP A 392 -11.46 8.33 -3.20
CA ASP A 392 -12.80 8.32 -2.61
C ASP A 392 -12.76 8.55 -1.09
N HIS A 393 -12.07 9.62 -0.67
CA HIS A 393 -11.94 10.02 0.72
C HIS A 393 -11.60 11.52 0.84
N PRO A 394 -11.83 12.15 2.01
CA PRO A 394 -11.41 13.52 2.30
C PRO A 394 -9.93 13.79 2.03
N GLU A 395 -9.62 15.06 1.77
CA GLU A 395 -8.31 15.50 1.30
C GLU A 395 -7.24 15.43 2.40
N TYR A 396 -7.52 15.97 3.59
CA TYR A 396 -6.47 16.32 4.54
C TYR A 396 -6.33 15.32 5.70
N PRO A 397 -5.10 14.88 6.04
CA PRO A 397 -3.82 15.05 5.35
C PRO A 397 -3.62 14.02 4.23
N SER A 398 -2.57 14.18 3.41
CA SER A 398 -2.23 13.26 2.32
C SER A 398 -1.81 11.88 2.83
N GLY A 399 -2.61 10.85 2.50
CA GLY A 399 -2.34 9.47 2.89
C GLY A 399 -1.02 8.94 2.32
N SER A 400 -0.80 9.12 1.01
CA SER A 400 0.43 8.70 0.34
C SER A 400 1.67 9.33 0.97
N ALA A 401 1.64 10.64 1.27
CA ALA A 401 2.78 11.33 1.87
C ALA A 401 3.14 10.74 3.24
N GLY A 402 2.14 10.51 4.10
CA GLY A 402 2.37 9.90 5.41
C GLY A 402 2.86 8.44 5.34
N ILE A 403 2.29 7.65 4.43
CA ILE A 403 2.72 6.26 4.19
C ILE A 403 4.18 6.20 3.74
N CYS A 404 4.54 6.99 2.71
CA CYS A 404 5.90 7.03 2.17
C CYS A 404 6.91 7.54 3.21
N ALA A 405 6.58 8.60 3.95
CA ALA A 405 7.45 9.14 4.99
C ALA A 405 7.67 8.15 6.15
N ALA A 406 6.64 7.43 6.58
CA ALA A 406 6.77 6.43 7.64
C ALA A 406 7.61 5.24 7.19
N ALA A 407 7.38 4.73 5.98
CA ALA A 407 8.18 3.66 5.41
C ALA A 407 9.65 4.09 5.20
N ALA A 408 9.89 5.29 4.68
CA ALA A 408 11.23 5.86 4.51
C ALA A 408 11.98 6.00 5.85
N ALA A 409 11.34 6.61 6.86
CA ALA A 409 11.95 6.78 8.19
C ALA A 409 12.23 5.43 8.88
N ALA A 410 11.36 4.44 8.71
CA ALA A 410 11.61 3.08 9.18
C ALA A 410 12.74 2.40 8.40
N GLY A 411 12.79 2.59 7.08
CA GLY A 411 13.81 2.03 6.18
C GLY A 411 15.21 2.55 6.47
N GLU A 412 15.35 3.84 6.77
CA GLU A 412 16.61 4.44 7.20
C GLU A 412 17.15 3.74 8.46
N LEU A 413 16.28 3.49 9.45
CA LEU A 413 16.65 2.85 10.70
C LEU A 413 17.02 1.36 10.51
N VAL A 414 16.24 0.64 9.69
CA VAL A 414 16.54 -0.77 9.35
C VAL A 414 17.88 -0.89 8.61
N GLY A 415 18.11 -0.03 7.62
CA GLY A 415 19.34 -0.03 6.82
C GLY A 415 20.55 0.56 7.55
N GLY A 416 20.32 1.35 8.61
CA GLY A 416 21.36 2.14 9.28
C GLY A 416 21.98 3.21 8.36
N THR A 417 21.26 3.61 7.32
CA THR A 417 21.72 4.55 6.29
C THR A 417 20.53 5.22 5.60
N ASP A 418 20.70 6.49 5.24
CA ASP A 418 19.74 7.25 4.42
C ASP A 418 19.76 6.82 2.94
N GLN A 419 20.73 6.01 2.51
CA GLN A 419 20.83 5.58 1.12
C GLN A 419 19.78 4.50 0.79
N ALA A 420 18.90 4.81 -0.16
CA ALA A 420 17.85 3.90 -0.63
C ALA A 420 18.20 3.30 -2.01
N TRP A 421 18.71 4.14 -2.93
CA TRP A 421 19.00 3.79 -4.32
C TRP A 421 17.85 3.08 -5.04
N ILE A 422 16.66 3.66 -4.96
CA ILE A 422 15.46 3.11 -5.60
C ILE A 422 15.45 3.52 -7.06
N SER A 423 15.19 2.58 -7.97
CA SER A 423 15.02 2.90 -9.40
C SER A 423 13.89 2.13 -10.07
N PHE A 424 13.18 2.80 -10.98
CA PHE A 424 12.10 2.18 -11.76
C PHE A 424 12.05 2.71 -13.18
N THR A 425 12.00 1.81 -14.17
CA THR A 425 11.96 2.18 -15.60
C THR A 425 10.58 1.93 -16.19
N TYR A 426 9.99 3.00 -16.74
CA TYR A 426 8.80 2.95 -17.58
C TYR A 426 9.18 2.91 -19.06
N PRO A 427 8.68 1.95 -19.84
CA PRO A 427 8.79 1.99 -21.29
C PRO A 427 8.03 3.19 -21.89
N ALA A 428 8.44 3.65 -23.07
CA ALA A 428 7.71 4.66 -23.83
C ALA A 428 6.22 4.27 -24.02
N GLY A 429 5.31 5.20 -23.75
CA GLY A 429 3.86 5.04 -23.92
C GLY A 429 3.18 4.10 -22.90
N SER A 430 3.85 3.78 -21.79
CA SER A 430 3.35 2.83 -20.77
C SER A 430 2.40 3.42 -19.72
N SER A 431 2.20 4.73 -19.70
CA SER A 431 1.23 5.40 -18.82
C SER A 431 -0.15 4.75 -18.93
N TRP A 432 -0.78 4.46 -17.80
CA TRP A 432 -2.14 3.93 -17.81
C TRP A 432 -3.20 5.04 -17.95
N ILE A 433 -2.84 6.29 -17.66
CA ILE A 433 -3.68 7.48 -17.88
C ILE A 433 -3.63 7.95 -19.34
N GLU A 434 -2.44 7.93 -19.96
CA GLU A 434 -2.20 8.34 -21.35
C GLU A 434 -1.50 7.23 -22.18
N PRO A 435 -2.16 6.07 -22.39
CA PRO A 435 -1.55 4.94 -23.08
C PRO A 435 -1.09 5.27 -24.50
N GLY A 436 0.14 4.88 -24.82
CA GLY A 436 0.78 5.14 -26.12
C GLY A 436 1.24 6.58 -26.32
N VAL A 437 1.12 7.45 -25.31
CA VAL A 437 1.52 8.86 -25.36
C VAL A 437 2.61 9.18 -24.36
N THR A 438 2.43 8.81 -23.10
CA THR A 438 3.35 9.14 -22.00
C THR A 438 3.95 7.87 -21.40
N PRO A 439 5.25 7.84 -21.03
CA PRO A 439 6.26 8.84 -21.40
C PRO A 439 6.59 8.76 -22.90
N ALA A 440 7.06 9.85 -23.51
CA ALA A 440 7.39 9.87 -24.94
C ALA A 440 8.59 8.98 -25.32
N GLU A 441 9.48 8.71 -24.35
CA GLU A 441 10.63 7.82 -24.44
C GLU A 441 10.74 6.98 -23.16
N ASP A 442 11.55 5.92 -23.18
CA ASP A 442 11.81 5.13 -21.97
C ASP A 442 12.35 6.05 -20.87
N LEU A 443 11.68 6.05 -19.72
CA LEU A 443 11.97 6.95 -18.61
C LEU A 443 12.37 6.13 -17.38
N THR A 444 13.47 6.52 -16.72
CA THR A 444 13.88 5.90 -15.45
C THR A 444 13.75 6.92 -14.32
N LEU A 445 12.94 6.58 -13.33
CA LEU A 445 12.84 7.30 -12.06
C LEU A 445 13.91 6.77 -11.10
N THR A 446 14.52 7.66 -10.32
CA THR A 446 15.56 7.29 -9.34
C THR A 446 15.42 8.12 -8.07
N TRP A 447 15.62 7.49 -6.92
CA TRP A 447 15.72 8.14 -5.61
C TRP A 447 16.95 7.62 -4.87
N ASP A 448 17.93 8.48 -4.64
CA ASP A 448 19.18 8.10 -3.99
C ASP A 448 19.00 7.91 -2.48
N THR A 449 18.08 8.66 -1.87
CA THR A 449 17.83 8.61 -0.42
C THR A 449 16.38 8.31 -0.05
N TRP A 450 16.17 7.86 1.18
CA TRP A 450 14.84 7.66 1.76
C TRP A 450 14.07 8.97 1.84
N GLN A 451 14.75 10.05 2.18
CA GLN A 451 14.16 11.38 2.20
C GLN A 451 13.66 11.79 0.80
N GLU A 452 14.47 11.63 -0.24
CA GLU A 452 14.11 11.99 -1.61
C GLU A 452 12.90 11.18 -2.09
N PHE A 453 12.85 9.88 -1.76
CA PHE A 453 11.71 9.02 -2.06
C PHE A 453 10.42 9.51 -1.38
N ALA A 454 10.48 9.86 -0.10
CA ALA A 454 9.32 10.35 0.64
C ALA A 454 8.83 11.72 0.15
N GLU A 455 9.74 12.65 -0.11
CA GLU A 455 9.42 13.98 -0.64
C GLU A 455 8.80 13.88 -2.03
N SER A 456 9.41 13.09 -2.93
CA SER A 456 8.88 12.84 -4.27
C SER A 456 7.51 12.18 -4.25
N CYS A 457 7.27 11.25 -3.32
CA CYS A 457 5.95 10.66 -3.10
C CYS A 457 4.90 11.72 -2.71
N GLY A 458 5.25 12.64 -1.81
CA GLY A 458 4.41 13.77 -1.44
C GLY A 458 4.11 14.70 -2.62
N GLU A 459 5.15 15.22 -3.26
CA GLU A 459 5.05 16.17 -4.38
C GLU A 459 4.26 15.60 -5.56
N SER A 460 4.39 14.29 -5.82
CA SER A 460 3.63 13.61 -6.87
C SER A 460 2.11 13.81 -6.75
N ARG A 461 1.60 13.97 -5.52
CA ARG A 461 0.17 14.19 -5.26
C ARG A 461 -0.28 15.61 -5.57
N LEU A 462 0.62 16.57 -5.42
CA LEU A 462 0.38 17.96 -5.80
C LEU A 462 0.39 18.08 -7.33
N TRP A 463 1.41 17.52 -8.00
CA TRP A 463 1.50 17.50 -9.46
C TRP A 463 0.28 16.84 -10.09
N ALA A 464 -0.16 15.71 -9.52
CA ALA A 464 -1.34 15.00 -9.98
C ALA A 464 -2.65 15.78 -9.77
N GLY A 465 -2.66 16.85 -8.97
CA GLY A 465 -3.84 17.67 -8.67
C GLY A 465 -4.83 17.03 -7.70
N VAL A 466 -4.38 16.12 -6.82
CA VAL A 466 -5.26 15.40 -5.89
C VAL A 466 -5.09 15.81 -4.43
N HIS A 467 -4.04 16.55 -4.11
CA HIS A 467 -3.75 17.12 -2.80
C HIS A 467 -3.20 18.55 -2.88
N PHE A 468 -3.29 19.30 -1.78
CA PHE A 468 -2.67 20.61 -1.60
C PHE A 468 -1.34 20.50 -0.82
N GLN A 469 -0.44 21.49 -0.96
CA GLN A 469 0.88 21.45 -0.30
C GLN A 469 0.80 21.28 1.22
N PRO A 470 -0.03 22.00 1.99
CA PRO A 470 -0.12 21.80 3.45
C PRO A 470 -0.60 20.40 3.86
N SER A 471 -1.35 19.71 2.98
CA SER A 471 -1.78 18.33 3.18
C SER A 471 -0.62 17.35 3.05
N ILE A 472 0.30 17.64 2.13
CA ILE A 472 1.54 16.89 1.94
C ILE A 472 2.47 17.10 3.13
N ASP A 473 2.70 18.35 3.54
CA ASP A 473 3.56 18.69 4.68
C ASP A 473 3.10 18.00 5.96
N ALA A 474 1.78 18.02 6.24
CA ALA A 474 1.20 17.36 7.40
C ALA A 474 1.36 15.83 7.34
N GLY A 475 1.16 15.23 6.15
CA GLY A 475 1.38 13.80 5.94
C GLY A 475 2.84 13.41 6.21
N LEU A 476 3.80 14.11 5.59
CA LEU A 476 5.23 13.87 5.78
C LEU A 476 5.63 13.97 7.26
N ALA A 477 5.15 15.00 7.96
CA ALA A 477 5.46 15.21 9.38
C ALA A 477 4.96 14.05 10.27
N ILE A 478 3.72 13.61 10.06
CA ILE A 478 3.15 12.50 10.84
C ILE A 478 3.88 11.18 10.52
N GLY A 479 4.16 10.92 9.24
CA GLY A 479 4.89 9.72 8.85
C GLY A 479 6.29 9.66 9.46
N ALA A 480 7.01 10.78 9.48
CA ALA A 480 8.33 10.87 10.10
C ALA A 480 8.32 10.58 11.62
N GLU A 481 7.22 10.85 12.33
CA GLU A 481 7.08 10.49 13.75
C GLU A 481 6.76 8.99 13.94
N ILE A 482 5.94 8.41 13.05
CA ILE A 482 5.46 7.03 13.19
C ILE A 482 6.51 6.00 12.77
N GLY A 483 7.32 6.28 11.74
CA GLY A 483 8.36 5.36 11.27
C GLY A 483 9.29 4.83 12.37
N PRO A 484 9.88 5.68 13.22
CA PRO A 484 10.70 5.25 14.35
C PRO A 484 9.96 4.40 15.40
N LEU A 485 8.67 4.62 15.60
CA LEU A 485 7.85 3.85 16.53
C LEU A 485 7.60 2.44 16.01
N ALA A 486 7.26 2.32 14.72
CA ALA A 486 7.12 1.04 14.04
C ALA A 486 8.44 0.25 14.04
N HIS A 487 9.56 0.92 13.74
CA HIS A 487 10.89 0.32 13.85
C HIS A 487 11.18 -0.18 15.27
N ALA A 488 10.98 0.65 16.30
CA ALA A 488 11.21 0.25 17.69
C ALA A 488 10.33 -0.92 18.14
N PHE A 489 9.07 -0.95 17.68
CA PHE A 489 8.15 -2.04 17.92
C PHE A 489 8.67 -3.37 17.36
N VAL A 490 9.00 -3.41 16.06
CA VAL A 490 9.47 -4.65 15.41
C VAL A 490 10.86 -5.05 15.93
N ALA A 491 11.77 -4.09 16.12
CA ALA A 491 13.10 -4.35 16.68
C ALA A 491 13.02 -5.03 18.06
N GLY A 492 12.12 -4.57 18.94
CA GLY A 492 11.91 -5.20 20.24
C GLY A 492 11.44 -6.66 20.12
N HIS A 493 10.60 -6.96 19.14
CA HIS A 493 10.20 -8.33 18.82
C HIS A 493 11.36 -9.18 18.29
N ILE A 494 12.21 -8.63 17.42
CA ILE A 494 13.41 -9.31 16.88
C ILE A 494 14.43 -9.61 17.99
N GLU A 495 14.62 -8.67 18.91
CA GLU A 495 15.53 -8.79 20.07
C GLU A 495 15.00 -9.74 21.16
N GLY A 496 13.70 -10.09 21.10
CA GLY A 496 13.04 -10.92 22.10
C GLY A 496 12.69 -10.17 23.39
N SER A 497 12.69 -8.85 23.35
CA SER A 497 12.32 -7.95 24.45
C SER A 497 11.38 -6.84 23.97
N PRO A 498 10.18 -7.18 23.47
CA PRO A 498 9.25 -6.19 22.94
C PRO A 498 8.77 -5.25 24.04
N SER A 499 8.71 -3.95 23.74
CA SER A 499 8.17 -2.92 24.65
C SER A 499 6.63 -2.94 24.70
N ARG A 500 5.99 -3.57 23.71
CA ARG A 500 4.55 -3.71 23.52
C ARG A 500 4.25 -5.09 22.95
N THR A 501 3.21 -5.77 23.44
CA THR A 501 2.76 -7.07 22.92
C THR A 501 1.29 -7.01 22.55
N LEU A 502 0.92 -7.60 21.40
CA LEU A 502 -0.44 -7.56 20.85
C LEU A 502 -1.19 -8.90 20.94
N ARG A 503 -0.61 -9.86 21.67
CA ARG A 503 -1.13 -11.22 21.89
C ARG A 503 -1.87 -11.37 23.22
#